data_AF-A0A2C5YC03-F1
#
_entry.id   AF-A0A2C5YC03-F1
#
_cell.length_a   1.000
_cell.length_b   1.000
_cell.length_c   1.000
_cell.angle_alpha   90.00
_cell.angle_beta   90.00
_cell.angle_gamma   90.00
#
_symmetry.space_group_name_H-M   'P 1'
#
loop_
_entity.id
_entity.type
_entity.pdbx_description
1 polymer ?
#
loop_
_entity_poly.entity_id
_entity_poly.type
_entity_poly.pdbx_seq_one_letter_code
_entity_poly.pdbx_strand_id
1 'polypeptide(L)'
;MSFALVVIRRRATLGWSGSMEPNKQGDLLVLLSQDRWVRLQGQVDHLKAVTSGQWLRDQTTVENWVTALATLVIYVAAALASNATYKGKILILALLGGSVGLLGIANSTTKDIAMHGHIIKVHGDRRCYQRRLDLAEELIRETGRNDWALRMGMIINEDISVGVTQLEPVIM
;
A
#
# COMPACT_ATOMS: atom_id res chain seq x y z
N MET A 1 -8.13 -26.74 -1.44
CA MET A 1 -8.30 -25.31 -1.10
C MET A 1 -7.61 -25.11 0.26
N SER A 2 -6.48 -24.38 0.31
CA SER A 2 -5.64 -24.30 1.52
C SER A 2 -6.39 -23.63 2.68
N PHE A 3 -6.36 -24.20 3.87
CA PHE A 3 -7.02 -23.66 5.07
C PHE A 3 -6.67 -22.17 5.32
N ALA A 4 -5.42 -21.78 5.05
CA ALA A 4 -4.97 -20.40 5.13
C ALA A 4 -5.74 -19.45 4.19
N LEU A 5 -6.06 -19.86 2.97
CA LEU A 5 -6.82 -19.03 2.02
C LEU A 5 -8.25 -18.80 2.48
N VAL A 6 -8.87 -19.81 3.11
CA VAL A 6 -10.23 -19.70 3.66
C VAL A 6 -10.25 -18.70 4.82
N VAL A 7 -9.27 -18.79 5.74
CA VAL A 7 -9.14 -17.87 6.87
C VAL A 7 -8.88 -16.44 6.38
N ILE A 8 -7.96 -16.24 5.42
CA ILE A 8 -7.67 -14.92 4.84
C ILE A 8 -8.93 -14.31 4.21
N ARG A 9 -9.67 -15.09 3.41
CA ARG A 9 -10.92 -14.61 2.78
C ARG A 9 -11.99 -14.22 3.79
N ARG A 10 -12.13 -14.98 4.89
CA ARG A 10 -13.07 -14.66 5.97
C ARG A 10 -12.67 -13.42 6.77
N ARG A 11 -11.38 -13.13 6.83
CA ARG A 11 -10.84 -11.98 7.56
C ARG A 11 -10.81 -10.71 6.71
N ALA A 12 -10.84 -10.82 5.38
CA ALA A 12 -10.91 -9.71 4.44
C ALA A 12 -12.32 -9.06 4.39
N THR A 13 -12.94 -8.86 5.55
CA THR A 13 -14.23 -8.19 5.71
C THR A 13 -14.01 -6.71 5.99
N LEU A 14 -14.79 -5.87 5.30
CA LEU A 14 -14.79 -4.42 5.47
C LEU A 14 -15.07 -4.03 6.92
N GLY A 15 -14.05 -3.53 7.62
CA GLY A 15 -14.21 -2.81 8.88
C GLY A 15 -14.17 -1.31 8.60
N TRP A 16 -15.32 -0.64 8.69
CA TRP A 16 -15.38 0.82 8.51
C TRP A 16 -14.77 1.53 9.74
N SER A 17 -13.83 2.45 9.50
CA SER A 17 -13.13 3.21 10.55
C SER A 17 -13.35 4.72 10.39
N GLY A 18 -14.49 5.22 10.87
CA GLY A 18 -14.66 6.67 11.05
C GLY A 18 -16.10 7.17 10.94
N SER A 19 -16.24 8.50 10.89
CA SER A 19 -17.50 9.14 10.53
C SER A 19 -17.67 9.20 9.02
N MET A 20 -18.90 8.98 8.55
CA MET A 20 -19.27 9.23 7.16
C MET A 20 -19.11 10.72 6.84
N GLU A 21 -18.43 11.05 5.75
CA GLU A 21 -18.25 12.41 5.27
C GLU A 21 -18.68 12.50 3.80
N PRO A 22 -20.00 12.41 3.54
CA PRO A 22 -20.53 12.33 2.19
C PRO A 22 -20.20 13.61 1.41
N ASN A 23 -19.93 13.44 0.11
CA ASN A 23 -19.67 14.50 -0.86
C ASN A 23 -18.44 15.39 -0.62
N LYS A 24 -17.52 15.00 0.27
CA LYS A 24 -16.22 15.68 0.37
C LYS A 24 -15.20 15.03 -0.57
N GLN A 25 -14.52 15.87 -1.35
CA GLN A 25 -13.32 15.46 -2.08
C GLN A 25 -12.13 15.46 -1.12
N GLY A 26 -11.34 14.39 -1.18
CA GLY A 26 -10.12 14.23 -0.40
C GLY A 26 -8.91 14.09 -1.32
N ASP A 27 -7.78 14.50 -0.77
CA ASP A 27 -6.47 14.34 -1.38
C ASP A 27 -5.52 13.83 -0.29
N LEU A 28 -5.05 12.59 -0.46
CA LEU A 28 -4.23 11.90 0.51
C LEU A 28 -2.85 11.65 -0.09
N LEU A 29 -1.86 12.35 0.44
CA LEU A 29 -0.46 12.10 0.15
C LEU A 29 0.09 11.05 1.13
N VAL A 30 0.53 9.92 0.61
CA VAL A 30 1.17 8.84 1.36
C VAL A 30 2.64 8.82 1.00
N LEU A 31 3.49 9.08 1.99
CA LEU A 31 4.94 8.96 1.86
C LEU A 31 5.34 7.50 2.10
N LEU A 32 6.08 6.95 1.17
CA LEU A 32 6.61 5.59 1.20
C LEU A 32 8.12 5.64 1.50
N SER A 33 8.69 4.52 1.92
CA SER A 33 10.14 4.39 2.07
C SER A 33 10.87 4.63 0.75
N GLN A 34 12.11 5.15 0.85
CA GLN A 34 13.01 5.48 -0.26
C GLN A 34 12.54 6.69 -1.09
N ASP A 35 12.05 7.74 -0.42
CA ASP A 35 11.58 9.00 -1.05
C ASP A 35 10.53 8.79 -2.15
N ARG A 36 9.78 7.69 -2.07
CA ARG A 36 8.64 7.42 -2.92
C ARG A 36 7.40 8.01 -2.28
N TRP A 37 6.44 8.39 -3.11
CA TRP A 37 5.18 8.96 -2.64
C TRP A 37 4.06 8.53 -3.58
N VAL A 38 2.86 8.50 -3.04
CA VAL A 38 1.63 8.22 -3.78
C VAL A 38 0.61 9.26 -3.36
N ARG A 39 -0.02 9.90 -4.34
CA ARG A 39 -1.14 10.80 -4.13
C ARG A 39 -2.42 10.09 -4.54
N LEU A 40 -3.36 9.97 -3.60
CA LEU A 40 -4.66 9.33 -3.80
C LEU A 40 -5.73 10.42 -3.75
N GLN A 41 -6.48 10.58 -4.84
CA GLN A 41 -7.55 11.56 -4.96
C GLN A 41 -8.90 10.88 -5.17
N GLY A 42 -9.95 11.47 -4.61
CA GLY A 42 -11.32 10.98 -4.76
C GLY A 42 -12.19 11.35 -3.57
N GLN A 43 -13.36 10.71 -3.46
CA GLN A 43 -14.25 10.94 -2.32
C GLN A 43 -13.57 10.52 -1.01
N VAL A 44 -13.69 11.34 0.03
CA VAL A 44 -13.10 11.08 1.35
C VAL A 44 -13.52 9.70 1.89
N ASP A 45 -14.77 9.30 1.69
CA ASP A 45 -15.26 8.00 2.13
C ASP A 45 -14.61 6.83 1.38
N HIS A 46 -14.35 6.99 0.07
CA HIS A 46 -13.62 5.99 -0.71
C HIS A 46 -12.15 5.92 -0.29
N LEU A 47 -11.52 7.07 -0.07
CA LEU A 47 -10.13 7.13 0.42
C LEU A 47 -10.00 6.48 1.80
N LYS A 48 -10.95 6.73 2.71
CA LYS A 48 -11.01 6.07 4.01
C LYS A 48 -11.22 4.56 3.88
N ALA A 49 -12.14 4.12 3.02
CA ALA A 49 -12.39 2.69 2.79
C ALA A 49 -11.14 1.96 2.29
N VAL A 50 -10.34 2.62 1.44
CA VAL A 50 -9.11 2.05 0.89
C VAL A 50 -7.95 2.09 1.88
N THR A 51 -7.83 3.14 2.69
CA THR A 51 -6.60 3.40 3.48
C THR A 51 -6.73 3.21 4.98
N SER A 52 -7.92 3.41 5.54
CA SER A 52 -8.13 3.52 7.00
C SER A 52 -8.68 2.25 7.63
N GLY A 53 -9.18 1.29 6.84
CA GLY A 53 -9.73 0.03 7.34
C GLY A 53 -8.66 -0.97 7.78
N GLN A 54 -8.96 -1.77 8.80
CA GLN A 54 -8.19 -3.00 9.06
C GLN A 54 -8.38 -3.94 7.85
N TRP A 55 -7.28 -4.17 7.12
CA TRP A 55 -7.28 -5.01 5.91
C TRP A 55 -7.67 -6.47 6.18
N LEU A 56 -7.33 -6.96 7.36
CA LEU A 56 -7.70 -8.27 7.86
C LEU A 56 -8.19 -8.08 9.29
N ARG A 57 -9.45 -8.44 9.56
CA ARG A 57 -9.97 -8.54 10.92
C ARG A 57 -9.05 -9.43 11.76
N ASP A 58 -8.95 -9.17 13.06
CA ASP A 58 -8.22 -10.04 13.99
C ASP A 58 -8.74 -11.49 13.94
N GLN A 59 -7.83 -12.44 14.12
CA GLN A 59 -8.18 -13.86 14.09
C GLN A 59 -9.07 -14.19 15.30
N THR A 60 -10.18 -14.87 15.04
CA THR A 60 -10.88 -15.57 16.13
C THR A 60 -10.02 -16.72 16.66
N THR A 61 -10.31 -17.20 17.87
CA THR A 61 -9.61 -18.34 18.47
C THR A 61 -9.60 -19.55 17.54
N VAL A 62 -10.74 -19.88 16.89
CA VAL A 62 -10.84 -21.00 15.95
C VAL A 62 -9.98 -20.79 14.70
N GLU A 63 -10.02 -19.58 14.12
CA GLU A 63 -9.18 -19.25 12.95
C GLU A 63 -7.69 -19.32 13.29
N ASN A 64 -7.31 -18.95 14.53
CA ASN A 64 -5.94 -19.06 15.01
C ASN A 64 -5.50 -20.54 15.11
N TRP A 65 -6.32 -21.42 15.69
CA TRP A 65 -6.04 -22.86 15.74
C TRP A 65 -5.89 -23.48 14.35
N VAL A 66 -6.79 -23.13 13.42
CA VAL A 66 -6.70 -23.58 12.02
C VAL A 66 -5.42 -23.09 11.35
N THR A 67 -5.02 -21.85 11.63
CA THR A 67 -3.78 -21.28 11.10
C THR A 67 -2.57 -22.01 11.68
N ALA A 68 -2.55 -22.30 12.98
CA ALA A 68 -1.49 -23.06 13.63
C ALA A 68 -1.38 -24.50 13.08
N LEU A 69 -2.52 -25.17 12.88
CA LEU A 69 -2.56 -26.51 12.26
C LEU A 69 -2.02 -26.46 10.83
N ALA A 70 -2.42 -25.46 10.04
CA ALA A 70 -1.89 -25.28 8.68
C ALA A 70 -0.37 -25.09 8.68
N THR A 71 0.18 -24.30 9.61
CA THR A 71 1.64 -24.14 9.78
C THR A 71 2.31 -25.48 10.12
N LEU A 72 1.72 -26.28 11.02
CA LEU A 72 2.25 -27.60 11.37
C LEU A 72 2.29 -28.53 10.14
N VAL A 73 1.24 -28.54 9.33
CA VAL A 73 1.18 -29.32 8.07
C VAL A 73 2.29 -28.89 7.11
N ILE A 74 2.59 -27.58 7.01
CA ILE A 74 3.70 -27.07 6.19
C ILE A 74 5.05 -27.62 6.69
N TYR A 75 5.29 -27.64 8.01
CA TYR A 75 6.52 -28.21 8.57
C TYR A 75 6.63 -29.72 8.33
N VAL A 76 5.53 -30.46 8.48
CA VAL A 76 5.48 -31.89 8.17
C VAL A 76 5.79 -32.12 6.69
N ALA A 77 5.19 -31.34 5.79
CA ALA A 77 5.47 -31.42 4.36
C ALA A 77 6.95 -31.13 4.04
N ALA A 78 7.56 -30.14 4.68
CA ALA A 78 8.99 -29.85 4.53
C ALA A 78 9.89 -31.00 5.03
N ALA A 79 9.53 -31.62 6.17
CA ALA A 79 10.24 -32.79 6.69
C ALA A 79 10.12 -34.00 5.75
N LEU A 80 8.92 -34.28 5.22
CA LEU A 80 8.71 -35.34 4.23
C LEU A 80 9.46 -35.04 2.92
N ALA A 81 9.49 -33.79 2.47
CA ALA A 81 10.25 -33.38 1.29
C ALA A 81 11.76 -33.59 1.48
N SER A 82 12.28 -33.41 2.69
CA SER A 82 13.69 -33.70 3.02
C SER A 82 14.03 -35.18 2.85
N ASN A 83 13.07 -36.06 3.18
CA ASN A 83 13.19 -37.52 3.02
C ASN A 83 12.74 -38.03 1.63
N ALA A 84 12.38 -37.14 0.71
CA ALA A 84 11.96 -37.54 -0.63
C ALA A 84 13.15 -38.06 -1.46
N THR A 85 12.87 -38.97 -2.39
CA THR A 85 13.85 -39.44 -3.36
C THR A 85 14.38 -38.28 -4.21
N TYR A 86 15.59 -38.39 -4.77
CA TYR A 86 16.21 -37.34 -5.60
C TYR A 86 15.28 -36.75 -6.68
N LYS A 87 14.54 -37.62 -7.39
CA LYS A 87 13.53 -37.20 -8.39
C LYS A 87 12.39 -36.37 -7.77
N GLY A 88 11.95 -36.74 -6.57
CA GLY A 88 10.92 -36.00 -5.82
C GLY A 88 11.38 -34.63 -5.35
N LYS A 89 12.64 -34.51 -4.90
CA LYS A 89 13.23 -33.21 -4.54
C LYS A 89 13.26 -32.23 -5.72
N ILE A 90 13.69 -32.71 -6.89
CA ILE A 90 13.68 -31.91 -8.13
C ILE A 90 12.26 -31.48 -8.49
N LEU A 91 11.29 -32.40 -8.43
CA LEU A 91 9.89 -32.08 -8.73
C LEU A 91 9.33 -31.01 -7.79
N ILE A 92 9.59 -31.11 -6.49
CA ILE A 92 9.17 -30.12 -5.50
C ILE A 92 9.82 -28.76 -5.78
N LEU A 93 11.13 -28.74 -6.06
CA LEU A 93 11.84 -27.50 -6.40
C LEU A 93 11.25 -26.84 -7.65
N ALA A 94 10.97 -27.63 -8.70
CA ALA A 94 10.35 -27.14 -9.92
C ALA A 94 8.95 -26.56 -9.66
N LEU A 95 8.14 -27.23 -8.83
CA LEU A 95 6.79 -26.79 -8.49
C LEU A 95 6.79 -25.50 -7.65
N LEU A 96 7.70 -25.40 -6.68
CA LEU A 96 7.88 -24.19 -5.87
C LEU A 96 8.39 -23.02 -6.71
N GLY A 97 9.44 -23.25 -7.52
CA GLY A 97 9.98 -22.25 -8.42
C GLY A 97 8.94 -21.77 -9.43
N GLY A 98 8.18 -22.69 -10.04
CA GLY A 98 7.08 -22.37 -10.94
C GLY A 98 5.98 -21.57 -10.25
N SER A 99 5.63 -21.90 -9.00
CA SER A 99 4.62 -21.16 -8.23
C SER A 99 5.07 -19.73 -7.93
N VAL A 100 6.31 -19.55 -7.48
CA VAL A 100 6.89 -18.21 -7.21
C VAL A 100 7.00 -17.40 -8.51
N GLY A 101 7.43 -18.04 -9.60
CA GLY A 101 7.51 -17.40 -10.91
C GLY A 101 6.14 -16.94 -11.41
N LEU A 102 5.14 -17.82 -11.35
CA LEU A 102 3.77 -17.49 -11.75
C LEU A 102 3.17 -16.38 -10.88
N LEU A 103 3.41 -16.42 -9.57
CA LEU A 103 3.02 -15.34 -8.65
C LEU A 103 3.71 -14.02 -8.98
N GLY A 104 5.00 -14.05 -9.31
CA GLY A 104 5.76 -12.88 -9.74
C GLY A 104 5.20 -12.25 -11.02
N ILE A 105 4.86 -13.08 -12.01
CA ILE A 105 4.24 -12.64 -13.27
C ILE A 105 2.84 -12.06 -13.03
N ALA A 106 2.02 -12.72 -12.20
CA ALA A 106 0.70 -12.23 -11.84
C ALA A 106 0.78 -10.87 -11.12
N ASN A 107 1.70 -10.74 -10.17
CA ASN A 107 1.91 -9.51 -9.42
C ASN A 107 2.43 -8.38 -10.32
N SER A 108 3.33 -8.65 -11.27
CA SER A 108 3.86 -7.62 -12.18
C SER A 108 2.86 -7.19 -13.26
N THR A 109 1.93 -8.08 -13.64
CA THR A 109 0.88 -7.79 -14.63
C THR A 109 -0.32 -7.06 -13.99
N THR A 110 -0.41 -7.03 -12.66
CA THR A 110 -1.49 -6.35 -11.94
C THR A 110 -1.33 -4.83 -12.07
N LYS A 111 -2.16 -4.20 -12.92
CA LYS A 111 -2.13 -2.75 -13.19
C LYS A 111 -3.00 -1.94 -12.25
N ASP A 112 -4.16 -2.50 -11.90
CA ASP A 112 -5.15 -1.87 -11.04
C ASP A 112 -5.22 -2.63 -9.72
N ILE A 113 -5.29 -1.90 -8.61
CA ILE A 113 -5.39 -2.50 -7.30
C ILE A 113 -6.83 -2.36 -6.81
N ALA A 114 -7.53 -3.49 -6.71
CA ALA A 114 -8.85 -3.53 -6.10
C ALA A 114 -8.70 -3.74 -4.59
N MET A 115 -9.14 -2.76 -3.80
CA MET A 115 -9.18 -2.83 -2.35
C MET A 115 -10.59 -2.53 -1.88
N HIS A 116 -11.15 -3.41 -1.05
CA HIS A 116 -12.41 -3.11 -0.35
C HIS A 116 -13.58 -2.73 -1.29
N GLY A 117 -13.67 -3.38 -2.45
CA GLY A 117 -14.71 -3.10 -3.48
C GLY A 117 -14.47 -1.82 -4.29
N HIS A 118 -13.38 -1.10 -4.01
CA HIS A 118 -12.96 0.11 -4.71
C HIS A 118 -11.73 -0.20 -5.56
N ILE A 119 -11.62 0.45 -6.72
CA ILE A 119 -10.50 0.24 -7.64
C ILE A 119 -9.64 1.50 -7.61
N ILE A 120 -8.37 1.33 -7.23
CA ILE A 120 -7.35 2.36 -7.38
C ILE A 120 -6.72 2.20 -8.75
N LYS A 121 -6.78 3.26 -9.55
CA LYS A 121 -6.12 3.35 -10.85
C LYS A 121 -5.07 4.43 -10.82
N VAL A 122 -3.96 4.20 -11.50
CA VAL A 122 -2.94 5.24 -11.69
C VAL A 122 -3.51 6.30 -12.63
N HIS A 123 -3.54 7.55 -12.17
CA HIS A 123 -3.98 8.68 -12.96
C HIS A 123 -2.77 9.51 -13.41
N GLY A 124 -2.53 9.52 -14.72
CA GLY A 124 -1.42 10.26 -15.34
C GLY A 124 -0.06 9.57 -15.25
N ASP A 125 0.97 10.31 -15.67
CA ASP A 125 2.35 9.82 -15.69
C ASP A 125 3.01 9.95 -14.33
N ARG A 126 3.93 9.03 -14.03
CA ARG A 126 4.76 9.07 -12.82
C ARG A 126 5.69 10.29 -12.89
N ARG A 127 5.53 11.23 -11.96
CA ARG A 127 6.44 12.37 -11.81
C ARG A 127 7.66 11.99 -10.96
N CYS A 128 8.83 12.48 -11.36
CA CYS A 128 10.07 12.33 -10.62
C CYS A 128 10.55 13.72 -10.18
N TYR A 129 10.93 13.83 -8.92
CA TYR A 129 11.46 15.06 -8.33
C TYR A 129 12.89 14.81 -7.88
N GLN A 130 13.76 15.81 -8.03
CA GLN A 130 15.14 15.73 -7.56
C GLN A 130 15.19 15.82 -6.04
N ARG A 131 14.35 16.69 -5.45
CA ARG A 131 14.25 16.88 -4.00
C ARG A 131 12.81 16.74 -3.53
N ARG A 132 12.66 16.33 -2.26
CA ARG A 132 11.37 16.30 -1.56
C ARG A 132 10.73 17.70 -1.44
N LEU A 133 11.56 18.74 -1.42
CA LEU A 133 11.11 20.14 -1.40
C LEU A 133 10.39 20.50 -2.71
N ASP A 134 10.93 20.12 -3.87
CA ASP A 134 10.32 20.41 -5.18
C ASP A 134 8.89 19.82 -5.28
N LEU A 135 8.70 18.60 -4.78
CA LEU A 135 7.38 17.97 -4.66
C LEU A 135 6.44 18.78 -3.76
N ALA A 136 6.94 19.25 -2.61
CA ALA A 136 6.15 20.02 -1.66
C ALA A 136 5.73 21.35 -2.28
N GLU A 137 6.65 22.07 -2.90
CA GLU A 137 6.39 23.37 -3.54
C GLU A 137 5.34 23.25 -4.64
N GLU A 138 5.44 22.24 -5.51
CA GLU A 138 4.44 22.01 -6.56
C GLU A 138 3.05 21.72 -5.97
N LEU A 139 2.97 20.82 -4.99
CA LEU A 139 1.69 20.47 -4.34
C LEU A 139 1.11 21.65 -3.53
N ILE A 140 1.94 22.48 -2.91
CA ILE A 140 1.51 23.71 -2.23
C ILE A 140 0.95 24.69 -3.25
N ARG A 141 1.60 24.84 -4.41
CA ARG A 141 1.12 25.69 -5.49
C ARG A 141 -0.23 25.22 -6.05
N GLU A 142 -0.43 23.91 -6.18
CA GLU A 142 -1.71 23.34 -6.63
C GLU A 142 -2.82 23.46 -5.58
N THR A 143 -2.52 23.24 -4.30
CA THR A 143 -3.53 23.23 -3.22
C THR A 143 -3.76 24.60 -2.59
N GLY A 144 -2.85 25.54 -2.79
CA GLY A 144 -2.83 26.86 -2.16
C GLY A 144 -2.58 26.84 -0.64
N ARG A 145 -2.14 25.70 -0.09
CA ARG A 145 -1.96 25.51 1.36
C ARG A 145 -0.65 24.81 1.67
N ASN A 146 0.03 25.27 2.73
CA ASN A 146 1.31 24.73 3.20
C ASN A 146 1.25 24.05 4.57
N ASP A 147 0.12 24.14 5.30
CA ASP A 147 -0.05 23.56 6.63
C ASP A 147 0.30 22.06 6.69
N TRP A 148 -0.11 21.32 5.67
CA TRP A 148 0.10 19.87 5.59
C TRP A 148 1.58 19.55 5.37
N ALA A 149 2.29 20.37 4.58
CA ALA A 149 3.69 20.17 4.25
C ALA A 149 4.58 20.45 5.47
N LEU A 150 4.24 21.48 6.25
CA LEU A 150 4.86 21.76 7.55
C LEU A 150 4.65 20.58 8.52
N ARG A 151 3.40 20.12 8.67
CA ARG A 151 3.07 19.02 9.59
C ARG A 151 3.72 17.68 9.21
N MET A 152 3.97 17.46 7.92
CA MET A 152 4.68 16.27 7.42
C MET A 152 6.20 16.45 7.38
N GLY A 153 6.73 17.59 7.82
CA GLY A 153 8.16 17.91 7.80
C GLY A 153 8.74 17.88 6.38
N MET A 154 7.93 18.23 5.38
CA MET A 154 8.38 18.35 3.98
C MET A 154 9.02 19.70 3.70
N ILE A 155 8.66 20.71 4.48
CA ILE A 155 9.23 22.05 4.46
C ILE A 155 9.56 22.46 5.90
N ILE A 156 10.60 23.28 6.07
CA ILE A 156 10.90 23.96 7.33
C ILE A 156 10.51 25.44 7.24
N ASN A 157 10.30 26.10 8.39
CA ASN A 157 9.91 27.52 8.41
C ASN A 157 10.91 28.44 7.68
N GLU A 158 12.18 28.04 7.58
CA GLU A 158 13.21 28.78 6.84
C GLU A 158 12.93 28.78 5.32
N ASP A 159 12.47 27.67 4.76
CA ASP A 159 12.14 27.58 3.32
C ASP A 159 11.00 28.56 2.93
N ILE A 160 10.07 28.81 3.86
CA ILE A 160 8.96 29.76 3.68
C ILE A 160 9.49 31.19 3.56
N SER A 161 10.51 31.55 4.36
CA SER A 161 11.09 32.89 4.35
C SER A 161 11.85 33.18 3.04
N VAL A 162 12.47 32.17 2.44
CA VAL A 162 13.17 32.29 1.15
C VAL A 162 12.18 32.44 -0.01
N GLY A 163 11.06 31.71 0.01
CA GLY A 163 10.02 31.81 -1.01
C GLY A 163 9.30 33.17 -1.06
N VAL A 164 9.11 33.83 0.09
CA VAL A 164 8.53 35.18 0.16
C VAL A 164 9.49 36.23 -0.40
N THR A 165 10.80 36.07 -0.19
CA THR A 165 11.82 37.01 -0.68
C THR A 165 11.97 37.00 -2.21
N GLN A 166 11.57 35.91 -2.88
CA GLN A 166 11.60 35.78 -4.35
C GLN A 166 10.36 36.39 -5.05
N LEU A 167 9.34 36.82 -4.29
CA LEU A 167 8.08 37.36 -4.83
C LEU A 167 7.99 38.89 -4.74
N GLU A 168 8.98 39.57 -4.16
CA GLU A 168 9.03 41.03 -4.27
C GLU A 168 9.52 41.41 -5.68
N PRO A 169 8.75 42.20 -6.45
CA PRO A 169 9.25 42.73 -7.70
C PRO A 169 10.44 43.63 -7.38
N VAL A 170 11.60 43.33 -7.96
CA VAL A 170 12.71 44.27 -8.06
C VAL A 170 12.19 45.44 -8.91
N ILE A 171 11.69 46.47 -8.24
CA ILE A 171 11.40 47.75 -8.87
C ILE A 171 12.77 48.37 -9.16
N MET A 172 13.15 48.35 -10.43
CA MET A 172 14.11 49.28 -11.01
C MET A 172 13.40 50.14 -12.04
#